data_AF-A0A970F7F1-F1
#
_entry.id   AF-A0A970F7F1-F1
#
_cell.length_a   1.000
_cell.length_b   1.000
_cell.length_c   1.000
_cell.angle_alpha   90.00
_cell.angle_beta   90.00
_cell.angle_gamma   90.00
#
_symmetry.space_group_name_H-M   'P 1'
#
loop_
_entity.id
_entity.type
_entity.pdbx_description
1 polymer ?
#
loop_
_entity_poly.entity_id
_entity_poly.type
_entity_poly.pdbx_seq_one_letter_code
_entity_poly.pdbx_strand_id
1 'polypeptide(L)' 'VDMEPPIPASYPLLEAPNTIIVPHIGFATVEALVRRAEITFNNIVMLEKGEQENMNESR' A
#
# COMPACT_ATOMS: atom_id res chain seq x y z
N VAL A 1 10.56 -16.02 2.87
CA VAL A 1 9.29 -15.59 2.24
C VAL A 1 8.91 -14.30 2.91
N ASP A 2 8.77 -13.24 2.15
CA ASP A 2 8.25 -11.96 2.66
C ASP A 2 6.72 -12.04 2.65
N MET A 3 6.07 -11.51 3.68
CA MET A 3 4.63 -11.70 3.91
C MET A 3 3.97 -10.41 4.36
N GLU A 4 2.75 -10.17 3.89
CA GLU A 4 1.90 -9.11 4.42
C GLU A 4 1.74 -9.30 5.94
N PRO A 5 1.87 -8.22 6.74
CA PRO A 5 1.70 -8.29 8.17
C PRO A 5 0.29 -8.74 8.56
N PRO A 6 0.12 -9.26 9.80
CA PRO A 6 1.11 -9.24 10.88
C PRO A 6 2.24 -10.27 10.69
N ILE A 7 3.49 -9.82 10.84
CA ILE A 7 4.65 -10.70 10.78
C ILE A 7 4.80 -11.52 12.07
N PRO A 8 5.33 -12.76 12.02
CA PRO A 8 5.55 -13.59 13.19
C PRO A 8 6.42 -12.89 14.24
N ALA A 9 6.16 -13.15 15.53
CA ALA A 9 6.97 -12.56 16.61
C ALA A 9 8.44 -13.00 16.57
N SER A 10 8.74 -14.15 15.95
CA SER A 10 10.10 -14.65 15.77
C SER A 10 10.79 -14.10 14.51
N TYR A 11 10.23 -13.07 13.86
CA TYR A 11 10.74 -12.58 12.58
C TYR A 11 12.06 -11.82 12.78
N PRO A 12 13.16 -12.19 12.09
CA PRO A 12 14.49 -11.65 12.38
C PRO A 12 14.63 -10.12 12.33
N LEU A 13 13.85 -9.43 11.49
CA LEU A 13 13.90 -7.97 11.43
C LEU A 13 13.43 -7.30 12.73
N LEU A 14 12.57 -7.95 13.53
CA LEU A 14 12.09 -7.39 14.80
C LEU A 14 13.23 -7.20 15.83
N GLU A 15 14.32 -7.95 15.71
CA GLU A 15 15.48 -7.91 16.60
C GLU A 15 16.71 -7.23 15.95
N ALA A 16 16.56 -6.65 14.76
CA ALA A 16 17.68 -6.08 14.03
C ALA A 16 18.23 -4.81 14.73
N PRO A 17 19.55 -4.71 14.97
CA PRO A 17 20.13 -3.56 15.65
C PRO A 17 19.95 -2.28 14.82
N ASN A 18 19.81 -1.14 15.49
CA ASN A 18 19.65 0.18 14.86
C ASN A 18 18.45 0.28 13.88
N THR A 19 17.41 -0.53 14.10
CA THR A 19 16.24 -0.60 13.22
C THR A 19 15.00 -0.11 13.95
N ILE A 20 14.18 0.71 13.29
CA ILE A 20 12.85 1.12 13.77
C ILE A 20 11.82 0.52 12.83
N ILE A 21 10.96 -0.35 13.36
CA ILE A 21 9.88 -0.98 12.60
C ILE A 21 8.56 -0.40 13.07
N VAL A 22 7.73 0.01 12.11
CA VAL A 22 6.40 0.56 12.36
C VAL A 22 5.34 -0.32 11.67
N PRO A 23 4.14 -0.48 12.25
CA PRO A 23 3.15 -1.45 11.79
C PRO A 23 2.38 -0.96 10.54
N HIS A 24 3.03 -0.92 9.37
CA HIS A 24 2.41 -0.57 8.07
C HIS A 24 1.63 0.76 8.05
N ILE A 25 1.98 1.69 8.94
CA ILE A 25 1.30 2.99 9.07
C ILE A 25 1.91 4.11 8.21
N GLY A 26 2.96 3.83 7.42
CA GLY A 26 3.65 4.85 6.62
C GLY A 26 2.74 5.60 5.64
N PHE A 27 1.64 4.96 5.20
CA PHE A 27 0.65 5.55 4.30
C PHE A 27 -0.75 5.70 4.94
N ALA A 28 -0.82 5.63 6.28
CA ALA A 28 -2.06 5.77 7.05
C ALA A 28 -2.30 7.22 7.50
N THR A 29 -1.89 8.22 6.70
CA THR A 29 -2.20 9.62 6.98
C THR A 29 -3.54 10.03 6.38
N VAL A 30 -4.14 11.10 6.89
CA VAL A 30 -5.42 11.65 6.38
C VAL A 30 -5.23 12.12 4.94
N GLU A 31 -4.13 12.80 4.65
CA GLU A 31 -3.79 13.32 3.32
C GLU A 31 -3.61 12.18 2.30
N ALA A 32 -2.91 11.11 2.69
CA ALA A 32 -2.73 9.93 1.86
C ALA A 32 -4.05 9.19 1.61
N LEU A 33 -4.96 9.17 2.59
CA LEU A 33 -6.29 8.58 2.43
C LEU A 33 -7.14 9.38 1.45
N VAL A 34 -7.19 10.71 1.61
CA VAL A 34 -7.93 11.61 0.70
C VAL A 34 -7.43 11.47 -0.74
N ARG A 35 -6.10 11.54 -0.94
CA ARG A 35 -5.51 11.41 -2.27
C ARG A 35 -5.80 10.06 -2.91
N ARG A 36 -5.74 8.97 -2.15
CA ARG A 36 -6.09 7.64 -2.66
C ARG A 36 -7.55 7.55 -3.05
N ALA A 37 -8.45 8.10 -2.25
CA ALA A 37 -9.88 8.09 -2.56
C ALA A 37 -10.14 8.79 -3.91
N GLU A 38 -9.55 9.97 -4.14
CA GLU A 38 -9.64 10.70 -5.40
C GLU A 38 -9.15 9.85 -6.59
N ILE A 39 -7.97 9.23 -6.47
CA ILE A 39 -7.42 8.34 -7.51
C ILE A 39 -8.37 7.15 -7.77
N THR A 40 -8.89 6.51 -6.71
CA THR A 40 -9.80 5.38 -6.83
C THR A 40 -11.08 5.77 -7.57
N PHE A 41 -11.70 6.91 -7.21
CA PHE A 41 -12.90 7.38 -7.91
C PHE A 41 -12.62 7.70 -9.38
N ASN A 42 -11.51 8.37 -9.67
CA ASN A 42 -11.13 8.68 -11.05
C ASN A 42 -10.90 7.40 -11.87
N ASN A 43 -10.21 6.40 -11.32
CA ASN A 43 -9.98 5.13 -12.00
C ASN A 43 -11.31 4.41 -12.32
N ILE A 44 -12.30 4.47 -11.42
CA ILE A 44 -13.64 3.89 -11.67
C ILE A 44 -14.33 4.60 -12.83
N VAL A 45 -14.32 5.94 -12.84
CA VAL A 45 -14.93 6.73 -13.93
C VAL A 45 -14.23 6.47 -15.26
N MET A 46 -12.90 6.37 -15.27
CA MET A 46 -12.13 6.09 -16.48
C MET A 46 -12.36 4.66 -16.98
N LEU A 47 -12.50 3.70 -16.08
CA LEU A 47 -12.87 2.33 -16.41
C LEU A 47 -14.22 2.27 -17.14
N GLU A 48 -15.23 2.99 -16.67
CA GLU A 48 -16.55 3.06 -17.32
C GLU A 48 -16.50 3.64 -18.74
N LYS A 49 -15.55 4.54 -19.01
CA LYS A 49 -15.34 5.15 -20.33
C LYS A 49 -14.48 4.29 -21.27
N GLY A 50 -13.86 3.23 -20.78
CA GLY A 50 -12.87 2.45 -21.52
C GLY A 50 -11.50 3.13 -21.64
N GLU A 51 -11.26 4.19 -20.86
CA GLU A 51 -10.02 4.99 -20.84
C GLU A 51 -9.17 4.65 -19.62
N GLN A 52 -9.08 3.36 -19.27
CA GLN A 52 -8.46 2.87 -18.04
C GLN A 52 -7.04 3.41 -17.83
N GLU A 53 -6.79 3.92 -16.62
CA GLU A 53 -5.47 4.40 -16.17
C GLU A 53 -4.98 3.58 -14.96
N ASN A 54 -3.69 3.67 -14.62
CA ASN A 54 -3.08 3.03 -13.44
C ASN A 54 -3.25 1.49 -13.40
N MET A 55 -3.17 0.83 -14.55
CA MET A 55 -3.21 -0.63 -14.63
C MET A 55 -1.86 -1.25 -14.24
N ASN A 56 -1.91 -2.28 -13.40
CA ASN A 56 -0.77 -3.17 -13.18
C ASN A 56 -0.72 -4.20 -14.30
N GLU A 57 0.03 -3.92 -15.36
CA GLU A 57 0.36 -4.94 -16.35
C GLU A 57 1.37 -5.91 -15.75
N SER A 58 0.98 -7.17 -15.53
CA SER A 58 1.94 -8.25 -15.34
C SER A 58 2.70 -8.44 -16.67
N ARG A 59 3.88 -7.85 -16.75
CA ARG A 59 4.93 -8.35 -17.65
C ARG A 59 5.68 -9.50 -17.00
#